data_AF-A0A1G3J5K1-F1
#
_entry.id   AF-A0A1G3J5K1-F1
#
_cell.length_a   1.000
_cell.length_b   1.000
_cell.length_c   1.000
_cell.angle_alpha   90.00
_cell.angle_beta   90.00
_cell.angle_gamma   90.00
#
_symmetry.space_group_name_H-M   'P 1'
#
loop_
_entity.id
_entity.type
_entity.pdbx_description
1 polymer ?
#
loop_
_entity_poly.entity_id
_entity_poly.type
_entity_poly.pdbx_seq_one_letter_code
_entity_poly.pdbx_strand_id
1 'polypeptide(L)'
;MNLTGNYSGGDIYEWAAHTAKLTTQKRKASGGRLVSRAAVYRLLRDPIYAGVFYVQGVKYELATDLPRAISEGEHQKILRMLGDKDAPKTQEHDVLYRGHIKSPYQELVGADVKMHLTCDCGKKFSFLNRTNCPRCI
;
A
#
# COMPACT_ATOMS: atom_id res chain seq x y z
N MET A 1 10.41 -0.82 12.81
CA MET A 1 9.07 -0.55 12.28
C MET A 1 8.83 -1.56 11.17
N ASN A 2 8.14 -2.67 11.44
CA ASN A 2 7.89 -3.67 10.40
C ASN A 2 6.74 -3.17 9.52
N LEU A 3 7.02 -3.01 8.23
CA LEU A 3 6.04 -2.63 7.21
C LEU A 3 5.18 -3.86 6.84
N THR A 4 4.55 -4.48 7.84
CA THR A 4 3.41 -5.35 7.63
C THR A 4 2.28 -4.46 7.14
N GLY A 5 1.64 -4.80 6.01
CA GLY A 5 0.65 -3.97 5.29
C GLY A 5 -0.64 -3.61 6.04
N ASN A 6 -0.62 -3.61 7.37
CA ASN A 6 -1.68 -3.18 8.26
C ASN A 6 -1.67 -1.67 8.57
N TYR A 7 -0.59 -0.95 8.26
CA TYR A 7 -0.49 0.49 8.56
C TYR A 7 -0.74 1.31 7.30
N SER A 8 -1.75 2.17 7.34
CA SER A 8 -1.96 3.16 6.30
C SER A 8 -0.90 4.26 6.38
N GLY A 9 -0.70 4.99 5.29
CA GLY A 9 0.14 6.19 5.32
C GLY A 9 -0.36 7.25 6.32
N GLY A 10 -1.63 7.21 6.73
CA GLY A 10 -2.17 8.07 7.79
C GLY A 10 -1.65 7.66 9.16
N ASP A 11 -1.69 6.35 9.47
CA ASP A 11 -1.22 5.79 10.74
C ASP A 11 0.27 6.04 10.95
N ILE A 12 1.06 5.98 9.87
CA ILE A 12 2.50 6.28 9.91
C ILE A 12 2.72 7.76 10.29
N TYR A 13 1.90 8.67 9.78
CA TYR A 13 1.99 10.09 10.13
C TYR A 13 1.59 10.32 11.60
N GLU A 14 0.48 9.74 12.05
CA GLU A 14 0.01 9.86 13.43
C GLU A 14 1.08 9.40 14.42
N TRP A 15 1.68 8.24 14.15
CA TRP A 15 2.78 7.73 14.96
C TRP A 15 4.01 8.67 14.92
N ALA A 16 4.40 9.16 13.74
CA ALA A 16 5.56 10.03 13.59
C ALA A 16 5.40 11.38 14.31
N ALA A 17 4.24 12.02 14.20
CA ALA A 17 3.98 13.34 14.76
C ALA A 17 3.60 13.30 16.24
N HIS A 18 2.75 12.36 16.66
CA HIS A 18 2.16 12.38 18.00
C HIS A 18 2.80 11.38 18.97
N THR A 19 3.27 10.23 18.50
CA THR A 19 3.97 9.25 19.35
C THR A 19 5.46 9.52 19.42
N ALA A 20 6.14 9.57 18.27
CA ALA A 20 7.58 9.80 18.19
C ALA A 20 7.97 11.27 18.33
N LYS A 21 6.99 12.20 18.26
CA LYS A 21 7.18 13.65 18.37
C LYS A 21 8.28 14.19 17.47
N LEU A 22 8.37 13.66 16.24
CA LEU A 22 9.37 14.08 15.28
C LEU A 22 9.14 15.54 14.90
N THR A 23 10.22 16.31 14.83
CA THR A 23 10.18 17.72 14.49
C THR A 23 11.01 18.01 13.24
N THR A 24 10.62 19.07 12.55
CA THR A 24 11.40 19.66 11.47
C THR A 24 12.72 20.20 12.01
N GLN A 25 13.80 20.04 11.24
CA GLN A 25 15.13 20.54 11.61
C GLN A 25 15.06 22.02 11.99
N LYS A 26 15.54 22.35 13.19
CA LYS A 26 15.53 23.72 13.70
C LYS A 26 16.58 24.56 12.96
N ARG A 27 16.15 25.66 12.36
CA ARG A 27 16.99 26.68 11.71
C ARG A 27 16.84 28.01 12.46
N LYS A 28 17.70 29.00 12.17
CA LYS A 28 17.69 30.32 12.85
C LYS A 28 16.33 31.03 12.83
N ALA A 29 15.56 30.90 11.74
CA ALA A 29 14.29 31.60 11.55
C ALA A 29 13.06 30.68 11.39
N SER A 30 13.24 29.35 11.35
CA SER A 30 12.17 28.39 11.07
C SER A 30 12.49 27.00 11.60
N GLY A 31 11.50 26.10 11.61
CA GLY A 31 11.68 24.72 12.09
C GLY A 31 11.32 24.52 13.57
N GLY A 32 11.55 23.32 14.09
CA GLY A 32 11.14 22.93 15.45
C GLY A 32 9.64 22.66 15.62
N ARG A 33 8.85 22.77 14.55
CA ARG A 33 7.45 22.32 14.52
C ARG A 33 7.40 20.81 14.28
N LEU A 34 6.33 20.16 14.75
CA LEU A 34 6.05 18.75 14.42
C LEU A 34 6.09 18.53 12.91
N VAL A 35 6.56 17.36 12.50
CA VAL A 35 6.61 16.97 11.09
C VAL A 35 5.20 17.00 10.50
N SER A 36 5.07 17.59 9.30
CA SER A 36 3.81 17.56 8.57
C SER A 36 3.65 16.23 7.84
N ARG A 37 2.40 15.86 7.54
CA ARG A 37 2.10 14.67 6.73
C ARG A 37 2.84 14.68 5.38
N ALA A 38 2.90 15.83 4.73
CA ALA A 38 3.63 15.99 3.47
C ALA A 38 5.14 15.73 3.63
N ALA A 39 5.75 16.16 4.73
CA ALA A 39 7.16 15.91 5.00
C ALA A 39 7.45 14.42 5.23
N VAL A 40 6.57 13.73 5.96
CA VAL A 40 6.65 12.27 6.18
C VAL A 40 6.54 11.52 4.86
N TYR A 41 5.56 11.87 4.02
CA TYR A 41 5.35 11.19 2.74
C TYR A 41 6.51 11.43 1.78
N ARG A 42 7.06 12.65 1.75
CA ARG A 42 8.25 12.96 0.96
C ARG A 42 9.44 12.10 1.37
N LEU A 43 9.67 11.94 2.67
CA LEU A 43 10.76 11.11 3.20
C LEU A 43 10.57 9.63 2.84
N LEU A 44 9.35 9.12 2.96
CA LEU A 44 9.03 7.73 2.61
C LEU A 44 9.15 7.43 1.11
N ARG A 45 8.91 8.43 0.25
CA ARG A 45 9.04 8.30 -1.21
C ARG A 45 10.47 8.46 -1.71
N ASP A 46 11.36 9.02 -0.89
CA ASP A 46 12.73 9.32 -1.31
C ASP A 46 13.54 8.03 -1.51
N PRO A 47 14.00 7.73 -2.74
CA PRO A 47 14.75 6.51 -3.04
C PRO A 47 16.16 6.49 -2.42
N ILE A 48 16.69 7.64 -1.98
CA ILE A 48 18.03 7.75 -1.39
C ILE A 48 18.16 6.82 -0.17
N TYR A 49 17.10 6.69 0.63
CA TYR A 49 17.08 5.81 1.79
C TYR A 49 17.13 4.32 1.45
N ALA A 50 16.81 3.97 0.20
CA ALA A 50 16.96 2.63 -0.36
C ALA A 50 18.34 2.42 -1.02
N GLY A 51 19.21 3.44 -1.01
CA GLY A 51 20.52 3.41 -1.64
C GLY A 51 20.49 3.61 -3.15
N VAL A 52 19.43 4.22 -3.71
CA VAL A 52 19.32 4.51 -5.15
C VAL A 52 18.87 5.95 -5.38
N PHE A 53 19.27 6.55 -6.50
CA PHE A 53 18.82 7.88 -6.91
C PHE A 53 18.67 7.97 -8.43
N TYR A 54 17.91 8.95 -8.90
CA TYR A 54 17.61 9.12 -10.32
C TYR A 54 18.10 10.48 -10.80
N VAL A 55 18.88 10.49 -11.88
CA VAL A 55 19.30 11.72 -12.58
C VAL A 55 18.85 11.60 -14.03
N GLN A 56 18.01 12.53 -14.48
CA GLN A 56 17.43 12.52 -15.83
C GLN A 56 16.76 11.18 -16.21
N GLY A 57 16.15 10.50 -15.23
CA GLY A 57 15.49 9.20 -15.43
C GLY A 57 16.42 7.98 -15.43
N VAL A 58 17.74 8.18 -15.33
CA VAL A 58 18.71 7.10 -15.19
C VAL A 58 18.89 6.76 -13.72
N LYS A 59 18.77 5.48 -13.38
CA LYS A 59 18.96 4.94 -12.03
C LYS A 59 20.46 4.81 -11.73
N TYR A 60 20.88 5.33 -10.57
CA TYR A 60 22.22 5.17 -10.02
C TYR A 60 22.14 4.57 -8.62
N GLU A 61 23.15 3.79 -8.27
CA GLU A 61 23.31 3.25 -6.92
C GLU A 61 24.16 4.20 -6.08
N LEU A 62 23.77 4.40 -4.83
CA LEU A 62 24.63 5.03 -3.84
C LEU A 62 25.79 4.10 -3.50
N ALA A 63 26.94 4.72 -3.27
CA ALA A 63 28.14 4.05 -2.79
C ALA A 63 27.84 3.25 -1.52
N THR A 64 28.46 2.08 -1.42
CA THR A 64 28.12 1.04 -0.42
C THR A 64 28.50 1.43 1.01
N ASP A 65 29.37 2.42 1.15
CA ASP A 65 29.81 3.04 2.40
C ASP A 65 28.74 3.92 3.05
N LEU A 66 27.72 4.34 2.29
CA LEU A 66 26.63 5.14 2.83
C LEU A 66 25.57 4.24 3.48
N PRO A 67 25.09 4.59 4.70
CA PRO A 67 24.11 3.79 5.41
C PRO A 67 22.77 3.78 4.66
N ARG A 68 22.34 2.58 4.26
CA ARG A 68 21.00 2.33 3.69
C ARG A 68 20.04 2.05 4.83
N ALA A 69 18.95 2.81 4.92
CA ALA A 69 17.96 2.62 5.98
C ALA A 69 17.03 1.44 5.68
N ILE A 70 16.77 1.18 4.40
CA ILE A 70 15.90 0.12 3.89
C ILE A 70 16.48 -0.46 2.60
N SER A 71 16.01 -1.65 2.21
CA SER A 71 16.29 -2.24 0.91
C SER A 71 15.40 -1.65 -0.20
N GLU A 72 15.81 -1.81 -1.46
CA GLU A 72 14.99 -1.39 -2.62
C GLU A 72 13.63 -2.11 -2.66
N GLY A 73 13.60 -3.40 -2.33
CA GLY A 73 12.35 -4.16 -2.28
C GLY A 73 11.38 -3.66 -1.20
N GLU A 74 11.89 -3.19 -0.07
CA GLU A 74 11.09 -2.55 0.98
C GLU A 74 10.59 -1.17 0.54
N HIS A 75 11.43 -0.38 -0.11
CA HIS A 75 11.02 0.92 -0.66
C HIS A 75 9.90 0.77 -1.68
N GLN A 76 10.00 -0.21 -2.59
CA GLN A 76 8.91 -0.51 -3.52
C GLN A 76 7.61 -0.94 -2.84
N LYS A 77 7.67 -1.62 -1.68
CA LYS A 77 6.48 -1.91 -0.87
C LYS A 77 5.88 -0.63 -0.30
N ILE A 78 6.71 0.29 0.20
CA ILE A 78 6.27 1.60 0.71
C ILE A 78 5.59 2.40 -0.39
N LEU A 79 6.19 2.50 -1.58
CA LEU A 79 5.60 3.22 -2.71
C LEU A 79 4.24 2.65 -3.13
N ARG A 80 4.11 1.31 -3.15
CA ARG A 80 2.83 0.63 -3.40
C ARG A 80 1.78 0.96 -2.33
N MET A 81 2.15 0.95 -1.05
CA MET A 81 1.25 1.32 0.06
C MET A 81 0.81 2.79 -0.01
N LEU A 82 1.69 3.69 -0.45
CA LEU A 82 1.39 5.12 -0.60
C LEU A 82 0.63 5.44 -1.90
N GLY A 83 0.35 4.44 -2.73
CA GLY A 83 -0.37 4.60 -4.00
C GLY A 83 0.34 5.53 -4.97
N ASP A 84 1.68 5.51 -4.99
CA ASP A 84 2.44 6.41 -5.84
C ASP A 84 2.13 6.18 -7.32
N LYS A 85 2.01 7.26 -8.10
CA LYS A 85 1.62 7.18 -9.52
C LYS A 85 2.63 6.39 -10.35
N ASP A 86 3.90 6.45 -9.95
CA ASP A 86 5.03 5.84 -10.65
C ASP A 86 5.31 4.40 -10.20
N ALA A 87 4.61 3.90 -9.16
CA ALA A 87 4.71 2.51 -8.77
C ALA A 87 3.81 1.63 -9.65
N PRO A 88 4.31 0.50 -10.20
CA PRO A 88 3.47 -0.43 -10.93
C PRO A 88 2.37 -0.94 -9.98
N LYS A 89 1.12 -0.56 -10.27
CA LYS A 89 -0.05 -0.99 -9.50
C LYS A 89 -0.25 -2.48 -9.75
N THR A 90 0.04 -3.31 -8.75
CA THR A 90 -0.40 -4.71 -8.75
C THR A 90 -1.92 -4.69 -8.62
N GLN A 91 -2.64 -4.99 -9.70
CA GLN A 91 -4.08 -5.19 -9.64
C GLN A 91 -4.33 -6.61 -9.13
N GLU A 92 -4.81 -6.73 -7.89
CA GLU A 92 -5.35 -7.99 -7.41
C GLU A 92 -6.77 -8.13 -7.97
N HIS A 93 -6.95 -9.11 -8.85
CA HIS A 93 -8.24 -9.45 -9.41
C HIS A 93 -8.74 -10.76 -8.80
N ASP A 94 -9.96 -10.75 -8.28
CA ASP A 94 -10.64 -11.97 -7.80
C ASP A 94 -10.88 -13.00 -8.93
N VAL A 95 -10.74 -12.59 -10.19
CA VAL A 95 -10.99 -13.39 -11.40
C VAL A 95 -9.95 -13.08 -12.48
N LEU A 96 -9.45 -14.13 -13.15
CA LEU A 96 -8.33 -14.07 -14.12
C LEU A 96 -8.53 -13.09 -15.29
N TYR A 97 -9.77 -12.83 -15.71
CA TYR A 97 -10.08 -12.02 -16.89
C TYR A 97 -10.88 -10.75 -16.58
N ARG A 98 -10.83 -10.24 -15.33
CA ARG A 98 -11.54 -9.02 -14.96
C ARG A 98 -11.11 -7.86 -15.87
N GLY A 99 -12.07 -7.23 -16.55
CA GLY A 99 -11.78 -6.09 -17.45
C GLY A 99 -11.21 -6.47 -18.82
N HIS A 100 -10.93 -7.75 -19.08
CA HIS A 100 -10.45 -8.25 -20.36
C HIS A 100 -11.56 -8.84 -21.24
N ILE A 101 -12.71 -9.20 -20.66
CA ILE A 101 -13.86 -9.73 -21.40
C ILE A 101 -14.73 -8.55 -21.85
N LYS A 102 -15.03 -8.50 -23.14
CA LYS A 102 -15.93 -7.53 -23.75
C LYS A 102 -17.01 -8.24 -24.57
N SER A 103 -18.20 -7.65 -24.60
CA SER A 103 -19.27 -8.11 -25.51
C SER A 103 -18.92 -7.73 -26.96
N PRO A 104 -19.58 -8.34 -27.96
CA PRO A 104 -19.47 -7.90 -29.36
C PRO A 104 -19.80 -6.41 -29.57
N TYR A 105 -20.54 -5.80 -28.63
CA TYR A 105 -20.91 -4.38 -28.63
C TYR A 105 -19.96 -3.51 -27.79
N GLN A 106 -18.77 -4.03 -27.45
CA GLN A 106 -17.72 -3.36 -26.67
C GLN A 106 -18.08 -3.06 -25.20
N GLU A 107 -19.15 -3.64 -24.66
CA GLU A 107 -19.50 -3.49 -23.24
C GLU A 107 -18.59 -4.35 -22.38
N LEU A 108 -18.25 -3.88 -21.18
CA LEU A 108 -17.44 -4.64 -20.23
C LEU A 108 -18.27 -5.77 -19.61
N VAL A 109 -17.77 -7.01 -19.73
CA VAL A 109 -18.38 -8.15 -19.06
C VAL A 109 -17.62 -8.40 -17.76
N GLY A 110 -18.30 -8.13 -16.63
CA GLY A 110 -17.80 -8.46 -15.30
C GLY A 110 -18.15 -9.90 -14.94
N ALA A 111 -17.21 -10.64 -14.34
CA ALA A 111 -17.53 -11.89 -13.67
C ALA A 111 -18.02 -11.59 -12.24
N ASP A 112 -19.21 -12.09 -11.90
CA ASP A 112 -19.77 -12.02 -10.55
C ASP A 112 -19.39 -13.29 -9.77
N VAL A 113 -18.49 -13.15 -8.78
CA VAL A 113 -18.06 -14.26 -7.94
C VAL A 113 -19.07 -14.49 -6.83
N LYS A 114 -19.86 -15.56 -6.95
CA LYS A 114 -20.84 -15.93 -5.91
C LYS A 114 -20.20 -16.73 -4.80
N MET A 115 -19.93 -16.06 -3.68
CA MET A 115 -19.39 -16.65 -2.45
C MET A 115 -20.48 -17.34 -1.62
N HIS A 116 -21.12 -18.36 -2.20
CA HIS A 116 -22.17 -19.15 -1.56
C HIS A 116 -21.71 -20.57 -1.27
N LEU A 117 -22.11 -21.11 -0.12
CA LEU A 117 -21.97 -22.53 0.20
C LEU A 117 -23.33 -23.14 0.58
N THR A 118 -23.42 -24.45 0.41
CA THR A 118 -24.61 -25.24 0.74
C THR A 118 -24.26 -26.07 1.97
N CYS A 119 -25.01 -25.90 3.06
CA CYS A 119 -24.87 -26.75 4.26
C CYS A 119 -25.55 -28.10 4.04
N ASP A 120 -25.17 -29.11 4.82
CA ASP A 120 -25.78 -30.45 4.87
C ASP A 120 -27.29 -30.42 5.12
N CYS A 121 -27.82 -29.36 5.78
CA CYS A 121 -29.25 -29.14 5.91
C CYS A 121 -29.96 -28.70 4.61
N GLY A 122 -29.22 -28.61 3.49
CA GLY A 122 -29.71 -28.18 2.17
C GLY A 122 -29.83 -26.67 1.99
N LYS A 123 -29.51 -25.85 3.00
CA LYS A 123 -29.61 -24.39 2.91
C LYS A 123 -28.38 -23.78 2.24
N LYS A 124 -28.59 -23.04 1.15
CA LYS A 124 -27.57 -22.18 0.51
C LYS A 124 -27.50 -20.82 1.19
N PHE A 125 -26.29 -20.35 1.51
CA PHE A 125 -26.05 -19.03 2.12
C PHE A 125 -24.67 -18.46 1.78
N SER A 126 -24.48 -17.17 2.04
CA SER A 126 -23.19 -16.47 1.85
C SER A 126 -22.29 -16.65 3.07
N PHE A 127 -21.03 -17.02 2.83
CA PHE A 127 -20.08 -17.43 3.89
C PHE A 127 -19.12 -16.33 4.34
N LEU A 128 -19.01 -15.23 3.59
CA LEU A 128 -18.02 -14.17 3.84
C LEU A 128 -18.01 -13.65 5.29
N ASN A 129 -19.18 -13.57 5.92
CA ASN A 129 -19.35 -13.07 7.29
C ASN A 129 -20.04 -14.08 8.22
N ARG A 130 -20.08 -15.37 7.85
CA ARG A 130 -20.82 -16.40 8.60
C ARG A 130 -20.00 -17.67 8.71
N THR A 131 -19.68 -18.06 9.94
CA THR A 131 -19.02 -19.34 10.26
C THR A 131 -20.00 -20.50 10.38
N ASN A 132 -21.23 -20.23 10.83
CA ASN A 132 -22.25 -21.26 11.05
C ASN A 132 -23.41 -21.12 10.05
N CYS A 133 -24.05 -22.24 9.73
CA CYS A 133 -25.25 -22.21 8.91
C CYS A 133 -26.39 -21.50 9.64
N PRO A 134 -27.03 -20.47 9.07
CA PRO A 134 -28.12 -19.73 9.73
C PRO A 134 -29.34 -20.57 10.09
N ARG A 135 -29.43 -21.80 9.59
CA ARG A 135 -30.50 -22.76 9.90
C ARG A 135 -30.09 -23.80 10.95
N CYS A 136 -28.80 -24.07 11.10
CA CYS A 136 -28.29 -25.07 12.05
C CYS A 136 -27.62 -24.44 13.29
N ILE A 137 -27.80 -23.13 13.47
CA ILE A 137 -27.49 -22.43 14.72
C ILE A 137 -28.59 -22.77 15.73
#